data_AF-A0A316PGU6-F1
#
_entry.id   AF-A0A316PGU6-F1
#
_cell.length_a   1.000
_cell.length_b   1.000
_cell.length_c   1.000
_cell.angle_alpha   90.00
_cell.angle_beta   90.00
_cell.angle_gamma   90.00
#
_symmetry.space_group_name_H-M   'P 1'
#
loop_
_entity.id
_entity.type
_entity.pdbx_description
1 polymer ?
#
loop_
_entity_poly.entity_id
_entity_poly.type
_entity_poly.pdbx_seq_one_letter_code
_entity_poly.pdbx_strand_id
1 'polypeptide(L)'
;QGNTDGVIEGFKEGEVVDADKLPDKVKTAIKEKYPEATIKTVTFATYENQQLYKILLQKTENDTTEEVYVTANGAIIPAKATAAATPGASPAGTAAPAKKK
;
A
#
# COMPACT_ATOMS: atom_id res chain seq x y z
N GLN A 1 22.21 -5.56 -11.02
CA GLN A 1 21.94 -6.13 -9.68
C GLN A 1 20.49 -5.85 -9.37
N GLY A 2 19.73 -6.89 -9.06
CA GLY A 2 18.27 -6.96 -9.19
C GLY A 2 17.51 -5.90 -8.39
N ASN A 3 16.58 -5.23 -9.07
CA ASN A 3 15.46 -4.56 -8.40
C ASN A 3 14.30 -5.56 -8.41
N THR A 4 14.35 -6.55 -7.52
CA THR A 4 13.24 -7.48 -7.26
C THR A 4 12.28 -6.89 -6.22
N ASP A 5 12.43 -5.61 -5.88
CA ASP A 5 11.75 -4.90 -4.78
C ASP A 5 10.24 -4.64 -5.02
N GLY A 6 9.74 -5.05 -6.19
CA GLY A 6 8.32 -4.98 -6.54
C GLY A 6 7.78 -6.27 -7.18
N VAL A 7 8.55 -7.37 -7.14
CA VAL A 7 8.11 -8.65 -7.71
C VAL A 7 7.53 -9.52 -6.61
N ILE A 8 6.23 -9.81 -6.72
CA ILE A 8 5.55 -10.75 -5.84
C ILE A 8 5.63 -12.14 -6.48
N GLU A 9 6.39 -13.05 -5.88
CA GLU A 9 6.49 -14.43 -6.35
C GLU A 9 5.12 -15.12 -6.30
N GLY A 10 4.70 -15.73 -7.41
CA GLY A 10 3.38 -16.35 -7.52
C GLY A 10 2.22 -15.37 -7.68
N PHE A 11 2.49 -14.09 -7.95
CA PHE A 11 1.45 -13.10 -8.24
C PHE A 11 0.56 -13.54 -9.40
N LYS A 12 -0.74 -13.49 -9.15
CA LYS A 12 -1.78 -13.68 -10.15
C LYS A 12 -2.84 -12.61 -9.94
N GLU A 13 -2.93 -11.68 -10.88
CA GLU A 13 -3.92 -10.61 -10.83
C GLU A 13 -5.33 -11.18 -10.61
N GLY A 14 -6.04 -10.66 -9.61
CA GLY A 14 -7.35 -11.13 -9.20
C GLY A 14 -7.37 -12.32 -8.23
N GLU A 15 -6.22 -12.95 -7.93
CA GLU A 15 -6.16 -14.05 -6.97
C GLU A 15 -6.18 -13.51 -5.52
N VAL A 16 -7.03 -14.12 -4.70
CA VAL A 16 -7.13 -13.83 -3.26
C VAL A 16 -5.89 -14.41 -2.58
N VAL A 17 -5.28 -13.60 -1.73
CA VAL A 17 -4.09 -13.96 -0.98
C VAL A 17 -4.37 -13.79 0.51
N ASP A 18 -3.84 -14.69 1.33
CA ASP A 18 -3.96 -14.56 2.77
C ASP A 18 -3.16 -13.37 3.29
N ALA A 19 -3.70 -12.72 4.33
CA ALA A 19 -2.99 -11.66 5.02
C ALA A 19 -1.61 -12.16 5.49
N ASP A 20 -1.46 -13.43 5.86
CA ASP A 20 -0.18 -14.04 6.25
C ASP A 20 0.90 -14.01 5.17
N LYS A 21 0.50 -14.05 3.90
CA LYS A 21 1.40 -13.97 2.74
C LYS A 21 1.85 -12.54 2.45
N LEU A 22 1.23 -11.55 3.08
CA LEU A 22 1.70 -10.17 3.01
C LEU A 22 3.03 -10.03 3.76
N PRO A 23 3.97 -9.23 3.22
CA PRO A 23 5.18 -8.87 3.96
C PRO A 23 4.82 -8.15 5.26
N ASP A 24 5.61 -8.34 6.32
CA ASP A 24 5.43 -7.67 7.62
C ASP A 24 5.36 -6.16 7.50
N LYS A 25 6.08 -5.58 6.53
CA LYS A 25 6.08 -4.15 6.23
C LYS A 25 4.69 -3.67 5.75
N VAL A 26 4.03 -4.48 4.91
CA VAL A 26 2.66 -4.22 4.44
C VAL A 26 1.66 -4.36 5.59
N LYS A 27 1.74 -5.47 6.35
CA LYS A 27 0.88 -5.70 7.53
C LYS A 27 0.96 -4.56 8.54
N THR A 28 2.18 -4.11 8.84
CA THR A 28 2.46 -2.99 9.74
C THR A 28 1.87 -1.70 9.20
N ALA A 29 2.10 -1.36 7.94
CA ALA A 29 1.59 -0.13 7.35
C ALA A 29 0.06 -0.06 7.43
N ILE A 30 -0.64 -1.18 7.15
CA ILE A 30 -2.10 -1.21 7.16
C ILE A 30 -2.62 -1.02 8.59
N LYS A 31 -2.02 -1.71 9.56
CA LYS A 31 -2.35 -1.53 10.98
C LYS A 31 -2.11 -0.11 11.47
N GLU A 32 -1.06 0.56 10.97
CA GLU A 32 -0.73 1.93 11.37
C GLU A 32 -1.66 2.97 10.72
N LYS A 33 -1.99 2.81 9.44
CA LYS A 33 -2.91 3.72 8.74
C LYS A 33 -4.38 3.47 9.04
N TYR A 34 -4.76 2.21 9.21
CA TYR A 34 -6.13 1.77 9.41
C TYR A 34 -6.25 0.83 10.61
N PRO A 35 -5.91 1.29 11.83
CA PRO A 35 -6.02 0.46 13.04
C PRO A 35 -7.45 0.04 13.36
N GLU A 36 -8.43 0.85 12.93
CA GLU A 36 -9.86 0.64 13.18
C GLU A 36 -10.56 -0.16 12.08
N ALA A 37 -9.87 -0.44 10.97
CA ALA A 37 -10.45 -1.18 9.86
C ALA A 37 -10.03 -2.65 9.91
N THR A 38 -10.97 -3.54 9.57
CA THR A 38 -10.73 -4.98 9.55
C THR A 38 -10.40 -5.43 8.13
N ILE A 39 -9.29 -6.13 7.94
CA ILE A 39 -8.94 -6.72 6.63
C ILE A 39 -9.97 -7.82 6.32
N LYS A 40 -10.85 -7.57 5.34
CA LYS A 40 -11.84 -8.54 4.86
C LYS A 40 -11.22 -9.49 3.85
N THR A 41 -10.47 -8.95 2.90
CA THR A 41 -9.91 -9.71 1.78
C THR A 41 -8.67 -9.00 1.26
N VAL A 42 -7.67 -9.78 0.87
CA VAL A 42 -6.51 -9.29 0.14
C VAL A 42 -6.49 -9.99 -1.20
N THR A 43 -6.24 -9.24 -2.27
CA THR A 43 -6.25 -9.71 -3.65
C THR A 43 -5.03 -9.14 -4.35
N PHE A 44 -4.43 -9.90 -5.24
CA PHE A 44 -3.38 -9.38 -6.10
C PHE A 44 -3.94 -8.42 -7.15
N ALA A 45 -3.32 -7.26 -7.30
CA ALA A 45 -3.67 -6.29 -8.32
C ALA A 45 -2.41 -5.67 -8.94
N THR A 46 -2.52 -5.27 -10.20
CA THR A 46 -1.45 -4.59 -10.91
C THR A 46 -1.83 -3.12 -11.07
N TYR A 47 -0.92 -2.22 -10.72
CA TYR A 47 -1.11 -0.78 -10.90
C TYR A 47 0.17 -0.18 -11.50
N GLU A 48 0.05 0.62 -12.57
CA GLU A 48 1.20 1.19 -13.29
C GLU A 48 2.28 0.14 -13.64
N ASN A 49 1.86 -1.05 -14.08
CA ASN A 49 2.74 -2.19 -14.36
C ASN A 49 3.55 -2.70 -13.14
N GLN A 50 3.15 -2.33 -11.92
CA GLN A 50 3.71 -2.80 -10.67
C GLN A 50 2.75 -3.75 -9.96
N GLN A 51 3.30 -4.80 -9.36
CA GLN A 51 2.54 -5.76 -8.59
C GLN A 51 2.28 -5.21 -7.19
N LEU A 52 1.02 -5.21 -6.79
CA LEU A 52 0.59 -4.74 -5.48
C LEU A 52 -0.54 -5.59 -4.92
N TYR A 53 -0.91 -5.28 -3.69
CA TYR A 53 -1.94 -5.96 -2.94
C TYR A 53 -3.15 -5.04 -2.81
N LYS A 54 -4.28 -5.43 -3.39
CA LYS A 54 -5.57 -4.81 -3.17
C LYS A 54 -6.22 -5.37 -1.91
N ILE A 55 -6.42 -4.52 -0.93
CA ILE A 55 -6.93 -4.87 0.39
C ILE A 55 -8.28 -4.21 0.57
N LEU A 56 -9.29 -5.03 0.87
CA LEU A 56 -10.61 -4.57 1.27
C LEU A 56 -10.62 -4.46 2.80
N LEU A 57 -10.69 -3.23 3.28
CA LEU A 57 -10.76 -2.89 4.69
C LEU A 57 -12.20 -2.57 5.04
N GLN A 58 -12.82 -3.32 5.94
CA GLN A 58 -14.16 -3.02 6.44
C GLN A 58 -14.06 -2.06 7.63
N LYS A 59 -14.72 -0.90 7.52
CA LYS A 59 -14.85 0.05 8.62
C LYS A 59 -15.97 -0.39 9.55
N THR A 60 -15.64 -0.62 10.83
CA THR A 60 -16.63 -0.94 11.87
C THR A 60 -17.65 0.18 12.05
N GLU A 61 -17.27 1.43 11.81
CA GLU A 61 -18.12 2.59 12.08
C GLU A 61 -19.37 2.68 11.16
N ASN A 62 -19.25 2.26 9.89
CA ASN A 62 -20.31 2.42 8.88
C ASN A 62 -20.58 1.12 8.09
N ASP A 63 -20.05 -0.01 8.54
CA ASP A 63 -20.05 -1.31 7.83
C ASP A 63 -19.65 -1.22 6.35
N THR A 64 -18.87 -0.20 6.01
CA THR A 64 -18.49 0.11 4.63
C THR A 64 -17.11 -0.49 4.34
N THR A 65 -16.97 -1.14 3.19
CA THR A 65 -15.68 -1.63 2.70
C THR A 65 -14.94 -0.52 1.94
N GLU A 66 -13.75 -0.18 2.41
CA GLU A 66 -12.80 0.71 1.76
C GLU A 66 -11.72 -0.11 1.06
N GLU A 67 -11.45 0.21 -0.20
CA GLU A 67 -10.41 -0.43 -0.98
C GLU A 67 -9.11 0.38 -0.90
N VAL A 68 -8.02 -0.32 -0.57
CA VAL A 68 -6.68 0.27 -0.54
C VAL A 68 -5.72 -0.63 -1.29
N TYR A 69 -4.75 -0.02 -1.97
CA TYR A 69 -3.71 -0.72 -2.68
C TYR A 69 -2.42 -0.60 -1.88
N VAL A 70 -1.69 -1.69 -1.69
CA VAL A 70 -0.43 -1.66 -0.94
C VAL A 70 0.66 -2.30 -1.78
N THR A 71 1.72 -1.56 -2.04
CA THR A 71 2.87 -2.10 -2.77
C THR A 71 3.63 -3.12 -1.92
N ALA A 72 4.42 -4.01 -2.52
CA ALA A 72 5.30 -4.93 -1.78
C ALA A 72 6.27 -4.20 -0.82
N ASN A 73 6.55 -2.93 -1.10
CA ASN A 73 7.32 -2.01 -0.28
C ASN A 73 6.61 -1.54 1.01
N GLY A 74 5.34 -1.87 1.21
CA GLY A 74 4.53 -1.36 2.32
C GLY A 74 3.97 0.04 2.09
N ALA A 75 4.01 0.58 0.86
CA ALA A 75 3.41 1.88 0.56
C ALA A 75 1.91 1.70 0.29
N ILE A 76 1.08 2.36 1.08
CA ILE A 76 -0.37 2.31 0.97
C ILE A 76 -0.84 3.46 0.07
N ILE A 77 -1.61 3.10 -0.95
CA ILE A 77 -2.28 3.98 -1.91
C ILE A 77 -3.79 3.81 -1.68
N PRO A 78 -4.43 4.74 -0.96
CA PRO A 78 -5.89 4.76 -0.84
C PRO A 78 -6.53 4.94 -2.21
N ALA A 79 -7.62 4.23 -2.53
CA ALA A 79 -8.32 4.40 -3.81
C ALA A 79 -8.77 5.86 -4.07
N LYS A 80 -9.06 6.62 -3.00
CA LYS A 80 -9.38 8.06 -3.07
C LYS A 80 -8.16 8.95 -3.36
N ALA A 81 -6.96 8.52 -2.97
CA ALA A 81 -5.71 9.30 -3.16
C ALA A 81 -5.16 9.18 -4.59
N THR A 82 -5.57 8.15 -5.33
CA THR A 82 -5.13 7.91 -6.72
C THR A 82 -5.54 9.02 -7.70
N ALA A 83 -6.48 9.91 -7.32
CA ALA A 83 -6.80 11.11 -8.08
C ALA A 83 -5.87 12.31 -7.77
N ALA A 84 -5.02 12.24 -6.74
CA ALA A 84 -4.21 13.37 -6.26
C ALA A 84 -2.70 13.11 -6.21
N ALA A 85 -2.24 11.87 -6.34
CA ALA A 85 -0.82 11.52 -6.24
C ALA A 85 -0.17 11.35 -7.62
N THR A 86 0.12 12.46 -8.29
CA THR A 86 1.21 12.52 -9.28
C THR A 86 2.52 12.23 -8.52
N PRO A 87 3.40 11.32 -9.01
CA PRO A 87 4.59 10.88 -8.28
C PRO A 87 5.61 12.02 -8.16
N GLY A 88 5.73 12.59 -6.97
CA GLY A 88 6.71 13.65 -6.68
C GLY A 88 7.01 13.89 -5.20
N ALA A 89 6.41 13.15 -4.27
CA ALA A 89 6.64 13.35 -2.84
C ALA A 89 7.34 12.15 -2.22
N SER A 90 8.67 12.14 -2.32
CA SER A 90 9.54 11.43 -1.38
C SER A 90 9.36 12.04 0.02
N PRO A 91 8.91 11.30 1.05
CA PRO A 91 9.01 11.75 2.43
C PRO A 91 10.31 11.20 3.03
N ALA A 92 11.43 11.85 2.73
CA ALA A 92 12.68 11.62 3.45
C ALA A 92 13.47 12.93 3.49
N GLY A 93 13.13 13.79 4.44
CA GLY A 93 13.98 14.91 4.80
C GLY A 93 15.25 14.41 5.49
N THR A 94 16.40 14.90 5.02
CA THR A 94 17.63 15.22 5.77
C THR A 94 18.46 16.04 4.76
N ALA A 95 18.84 17.32 4.92
CA ALA A 95 19.17 18.11 6.09
C ALA A 95 18.89 19.62 5.86
N ALA A 96 18.66 20.36 6.96
CA ALA A 96 18.76 21.83 7.07
C ALA A 96 20.24 22.31 6.97
N PRO A 97 20.63 23.62 7.09
CA PRO A 97 19.87 24.89 7.20
C PRO A 97 20.40 26.07 6.33
N ALA A 98 19.60 27.15 6.27
CA ALA A 98 19.91 28.58 6.08
C ALA A 98 21.13 29.07 5.25
N LYS A 99 20.89 30.00 4.31
CA LYS A 99 21.58 31.31 4.28
C LYS A 99 20.90 32.35 3.37
N LYS A 100 20.53 33.48 4.00
CA LYS A 100 20.31 34.80 3.41
C LYS A 100 21.42 35.17 2.42
N LYS A 101 21.06 35.84 1.33
CA LYS A 101 21.80 37.03 0.87
C LYS A 101 20.86 37.96 0.11
#